data_AF-A0A6A3JEU8-F1
#
_entry.id   AF-A0A6A3JEU8-F1
#
_cell.length_a   1.000
_cell.length_b   1.000
_cell.length_c   1.000
_cell.angle_alpha   90.00
_cell.angle_beta   90.00
_cell.angle_gamma   90.00
#
_symmetry.space_group_name_H-M   'P 1'
#
loop_
_entity.id
_entity.type
_entity.pdbx_description
1 polymer ?
#
loop_
_entity_poly.entity_id
_entity_poly.type
_entity_poly.pdbx_seq_one_letter_code
_entity_poly.pdbx_strand_id
1 'polypeptide(L)'
;MEFREFRNRTTREANTSPYPPMELTPKEKDLLRQLAKNLVAVNVEEFEEFLLDNNGVLPEHQWEFVRRDEHVDAVVRSMACVASVLPNDPVAKLPTRVQV
;
A
#
# COMPACT_ATOMS: atom_id res chain seq x y z
N MET A 1 24.63 9.53 9.35
CA MET A 1 24.24 8.14 9.66
C MET A 1 25.14 7.23 8.86
N GLU A 2 25.98 6.45 9.52
CA GLU A 2 26.90 5.51 8.85
C GLU A 2 26.20 4.16 8.67
N PHE A 3 26.08 3.73 7.42
CA PHE A 3 25.66 2.38 7.09
C PHE A 3 26.87 1.47 7.30
N ARG A 4 26.93 0.80 8.45
CA ARG A 4 27.97 -0.21 8.70
C ARG A 4 27.84 -1.31 7.64
N GLU A 5 28.93 -1.49 6.90
CA GLU A 5 29.06 -2.46 5.83
C GLU A 5 28.73 -3.87 6.35
N PHE A 6 27.69 -4.51 5.81
CA PHE A 6 27.41 -5.93 6.00
C PHE A 6 28.38 -6.77 5.15
N ARG A 7 29.68 -6.65 5.42
CA ARG A 7 30.72 -7.50 4.85
C ARG A 7 30.95 -8.69 5.77
N ASN A 8 30.41 -9.84 5.33
CA ASN A 8 30.94 -11.21 5.47
C ASN A 8 29.78 -12.22 5.58
N ARG A 9 29.19 -12.58 4.43
CA ARG A 9 28.33 -13.76 4.30
C ARG A 9 29.17 -14.94 3.82
N THR A 10 30.00 -15.50 4.70
CA THR A 10 30.55 -16.83 4.46
C THR A 10 29.48 -17.86 4.79
N THR A 11 29.04 -18.58 3.75
CA THR A 11 28.31 -19.86 3.82
C THR A 11 26.91 -19.80 4.45
N ARG A 12 25.95 -19.10 3.81
CA ARG A 12 24.53 -19.31 4.13
C ARG A 12 24.11 -20.68 3.59
N GLU A 13 23.67 -21.56 4.48
CA GLU A 13 23.03 -22.82 4.11
C GLU A 13 21.84 -22.53 3.18
N ALA A 14 21.76 -23.25 2.06
CA ALA A 14 20.64 -23.13 1.13
C ALA A 14 19.32 -23.33 1.89
N ASN A 15 18.35 -22.45 1.65
CA ASN A 15 17.01 -22.43 2.29
C ASN A 15 16.89 -21.73 3.66
N THR A 16 17.91 -21.01 4.14
CA THR A 16 17.74 -20.13 5.32
C THR A 16 17.17 -18.77 4.92
N SER A 17 16.20 -18.27 5.70
CA SER A 17 15.59 -16.95 5.47
C SER A 17 16.68 -15.88 5.38
N PRO A 18 16.66 -15.02 4.34
CA PRO A 18 17.69 -14.01 4.16
C PRO A 18 17.58 -12.87 5.18
N TYR A 19 16.46 -12.81 5.90
CA TYR A 19 16.11 -11.78 6.88
C TYR A 19 16.46 -12.21 8.31
N PRO A 20 16.91 -11.29 9.17
CA PRO A 20 17.08 -11.56 10.59
C PRO A 20 15.77 -12.06 11.22
N PRO A 21 15.83 -12.95 12.24
CA PRO A 21 14.64 -13.31 13.01
C PRO A 21 14.02 -12.04 13.61
N MET A 22 12.74 -11.80 13.31
CA MET A 22 11.99 -10.68 13.85
C MET A 22 10.97 -11.21 14.84
N GLU A 23 11.20 -10.93 16.13
CA GLU A 23 10.27 -11.29 17.19
C GLU A 23 9.34 -10.11 17.46
N LEU A 24 8.07 -10.28 17.10
CA LEU A 24 7.03 -9.31 17.40
C LEU A 24 6.47 -9.55 18.79
N THR A 25 6.31 -8.48 19.57
CA THR A 25 5.58 -8.52 20.83
C THR A 25 4.11 -8.90 20.60
N PRO A 26 3.40 -9.45 21.60
CA PRO A 26 1.98 -9.74 21.47
C PRO A 26 1.15 -8.53 21.02
N LYS A 27 1.49 -7.33 21.54
CA LYS A 27 0.85 -6.07 21.16
C LYS A 27 1.04 -5.72 19.70
N GLU A 28 2.25 -5.84 19.16
CA GLU A 28 2.52 -5.58 17.73
C GLU A 28 1.80 -6.57 16.83
N LYS A 29 1.74 -7.85 17.23
CA LYS A 29 0.96 -8.86 16.50
C LYS A 29 -0.52 -8.49 16.44
N ASP A 30 -1.08 -8.01 17.54
CA ASP A 30 -2.48 -7.60 17.58
C ASP A 30 -2.74 -6.32 16.78
N LEU A 31 -1.82 -5.36 16.82
CA LEU A 31 -1.89 -4.16 15.97
C LEU A 31 -1.85 -4.51 14.48
N LEU A 32 -0.95 -5.39 14.06
CA LEU A 32 -0.88 -5.84 12.66
C LEU A 32 -2.13 -6.60 12.24
N ARG A 33 -2.72 -7.40 13.12
CA ARG A 33 -4.01 -8.08 12.87
C ARG A 33 -5.14 -7.08 12.71
N GLN A 34 -5.20 -6.07 13.58
CA GLN A 34 -6.20 -5.00 13.48
C GLN A 34 -6.03 -4.20 12.19
N LEU A 35 -4.80 -3.84 11.84
CA LEU A 35 -4.51 -3.16 10.59
C LEU A 35 -4.97 -3.98 9.38
N ALA A 36 -4.67 -5.28 9.35
CA ALA A 36 -5.10 -6.17 8.27
C ALA A 36 -6.62 -6.26 8.16
N LYS A 37 -7.33 -6.34 9.30
CA LYS A 37 -8.80 -6.31 9.32
C LYS A 37 -9.35 -5.01 8.76
N ASN A 38 -8.81 -3.88 9.21
CA ASN A 38 -9.26 -2.56 8.77
C ASN A 38 -9.01 -2.36 7.28
N LEU A 39 -7.83 -2.80 6.78
CA LEU A 39 -7.50 -2.72 5.36
C LEU A 39 -8.52 -3.50 4.53
N VAL A 40 -8.83 -4.74 4.90
CA VAL A 40 -9.80 -5.56 4.17
C VAL A 40 -11.21 -4.96 4.26
N ALA A 41 -11.63 -4.49 5.44
CA ALA A 41 -12.94 -3.87 5.62
C ALA A 41 -13.12 -2.65 4.71
N VAL A 42 -12.17 -1.71 4.74
CA VAL A 42 -12.22 -0.51 3.89
C VAL A 42 -12.27 -0.87 2.40
N ASN A 43 -11.44 -1.81 1.94
CA ASN A 43 -11.44 -2.20 0.53
C ASN A 43 -12.75 -2.87 0.10
N VAL A 44 -13.38 -3.65 0.98
CA VAL A 44 -14.69 -4.27 0.68
C VAL A 44 -15.78 -3.21 0.62
N GLU A 45 -15.82 -2.30 1.59
CA GLU A 45 -16.80 -1.20 1.63
C GLU A 45 -16.69 -0.31 0.38
N GLU A 46 -15.48 0.10 -0.01
CA GLU A 46 -15.27 0.91 -1.23
C GLU A 46 -15.67 0.16 -2.51
N PHE A 47 -15.43 -1.15 -2.56
CA PHE A 47 -15.83 -1.96 -3.70
C PHE A 47 -17.34 -2.17 -3.77
N GLU A 48 -18.00 -2.32 -2.63
CA GLU A 48 -19.47 -2.37 -2.54
C GLU A 48 -20.08 -1.04 -2.98
N GLU A 49 -19.56 0.11 -2.54
CA GLU A 49 -19.99 1.44 -2.99
C GLU A 49 -19.83 1.58 -4.51
N PHE A 50 -18.70 1.14 -5.06
CA PHE A 50 -18.46 1.15 -6.50
C PHE A 50 -19.52 0.34 -7.26
N LEU A 51 -19.84 -0.88 -6.81
CA LEU A 51 -20.78 -1.76 -7.49
C LEU A 51 -22.24 -1.36 -7.29
N LEU A 52 -22.63 -1.05 -6.06
CA LEU A 52 -24.02 -0.88 -5.65
C LEU A 52 -24.50 0.56 -5.83
N ASP A 53 -23.70 1.53 -5.38
CA ASP A 53 -24.11 2.94 -5.36
C ASP A 53 -23.73 3.66 -6.66
N ASN A 54 -22.57 3.30 -7.23
CA ASN A 54 -22.08 3.92 -8.46
C ASN A 54 -22.28 3.03 -9.70
N ASN A 55 -23.01 1.91 -9.58
CA ASN A 55 -23.34 1.01 -10.69
C ASN A 55 -22.14 0.52 -11.52
N GLY A 56 -20.98 0.34 -10.87
CA GLY A 56 -19.74 -0.06 -11.54
C GLY A 56 -19.08 1.06 -12.35
N VAL A 57 -19.43 2.32 -12.09
CA VAL A 57 -18.84 3.50 -12.73
C VAL A 57 -18.07 4.28 -11.68
N LEU A 58 -16.88 4.78 -12.04
CA LEU A 58 -16.12 5.66 -11.15
C LEU A 58 -16.59 7.11 -11.34
N PRO A 59 -17.02 7.83 -10.28
CA PRO A 59 -17.47 9.20 -10.42
C PRO A 59 -16.34 10.13 -10.90
N GLU A 60 -16.52 10.78 -12.06
CA GLU A 60 -15.49 11.62 -12.70
C GLU A 60 -14.97 12.77 -11.81
N HIS A 61 -15.79 13.25 -10.88
CA HIS A 61 -15.41 14.33 -9.96
C HIS A 61 -14.44 13.88 -8.85
N GLN A 62 -14.28 12.57 -8.62
CA GLN A 62 -13.41 12.02 -7.58
C GLN A 62 -12.17 11.33 -8.14
N TRP A 63 -12.18 10.95 -9.41
CA TRP A 63 -11.17 10.08 -10.02
C TRP A 63 -10.51 10.75 -11.22
N GLU A 64 -9.19 10.80 -11.21
CA GLU A 64 -8.36 11.32 -12.28
C GLU A 64 -7.68 10.17 -13.03
N PHE A 65 -7.72 10.23 -14.35
CA PHE A 65 -7.10 9.23 -15.20
C PHE A 65 -5.57 9.36 -15.18
N VAL A 66 -4.88 8.23 -14.99
CA VAL A 66 -3.40 8.19 -14.97
C VAL A 66 -2.87 7.61 -16.28
N ARG A 67 -3.26 6.38 -16.62
CA ARG A 67 -2.80 5.65 -17.81
C ARG A 67 -3.82 4.60 -18.25
N ARG A 68 -3.77 4.24 -19.54
CA ARG A 68 -4.55 3.14 -20.14
C ARG A 68 -3.57 2.15 -20.77
N ASP A 69 -3.66 0.91 -20.34
CA ASP A 69 -3.07 -0.25 -21.00
C ASP A 69 -4.17 -0.98 -21.80
N GLU A 70 -3.83 -2.02 -22.58
CA GLU A 70 -4.71 -2.62 -23.59
C GLU A 70 -6.14 -2.95 -23.11
N HIS A 71 -6.30 -3.37 -21.85
CA HIS A 71 -7.60 -3.73 -21.25
C HIS A 71 -7.79 -3.16 -19.84
N VAL A 72 -6.93 -2.22 -19.40
CA VAL A 72 -6.94 -1.73 -18.02
C VAL A 72 -6.73 -0.23 -17.98
N ASP A 73 -7.68 0.48 -17.36
CA ASP A 73 -7.55 1.90 -17.04
C ASP A 73 -7.06 2.03 -15.60
N ALA A 74 -5.89 2.64 -15.43
CA ALA A 74 -5.36 3.04 -14.14
C ALA A 74 -5.81 4.47 -13.84
N VAL A 75 -6.54 4.63 -12.74
CA VAL A 75 -7.04 5.91 -12.24
C VAL A 75 -6.63 6.12 -10.79
N VAL A 76 -6.54 7.38 -10.36
CA VAL A 76 -6.20 7.76 -8.99
C VAL A 76 -7.30 8.65 -8.43
N ARG A 77 -7.64 8.47 -7.15
CA ARG A 77 -8.61 9.35 -6.49
C ARG A 77 -7.97 10.72 -6.24
N SER A 78 -8.59 11.80 -6.71
CA SER A 78 -8.04 13.15 -6.60
C SER A 78 -7.94 13.58 -5.14
N MET A 79 -6.76 14.10 -4.75
CA MET A 79 -6.49 14.48 -3.37
C MET A 79 -7.31 15.69 -2.89
N ALA A 80 -7.93 16.43 -3.82
CA ALA A 80 -8.80 17.57 -3.53
C ALA A 80 -10.03 17.21 -2.67
N CYS A 81 -10.46 15.94 -2.66
CA CYS A 81 -11.55 15.44 -1.81
C CYS A 81 -11.07 14.67 -0.55
N VAL A 82 -9.84 14.11 -0.54
CA VAL A 82 -9.30 13.40 0.65
C VAL A 82 -8.54 14.32 1.62
N ALA A 83 -8.22 15.55 1.21
CA ALA A 83 -7.59 16.55 2.09
C ALA A 83 -8.46 16.95 3.31
N SER A 84 -9.75 16.65 3.29
CA SER A 84 -10.64 16.83 4.45
C SER A 84 -10.55 15.72 5.51
N VAL A 85 -9.79 14.63 5.29
CA VAL A 85 -9.91 13.44 6.16
C VAL A 85 -8.66 13.06 6.96
N LEU A 86 -7.39 13.25 6.58
CA LEU A 86 -6.27 12.86 7.47
C LEU A 86 -4.98 13.71 7.33
N PRO A 87 -4.46 14.33 8.42
CA PRO A 87 -3.25 15.14 8.39
C PRO A 87 -1.93 14.37 8.59
N ASN A 88 -1.92 13.03 8.72
CA ASN A 88 -0.70 12.28 9.03
C ASN A 88 -0.68 10.86 8.43
N ASP A 89 -0.63 10.74 7.11
CA ASP A 89 -0.41 9.44 6.45
C ASP A 89 1.00 9.35 5.81
N PRO A 90 1.91 8.49 6.32
CA PRO A 90 3.28 8.38 5.82
C PRO A 90 3.42 7.59 4.50
N VAL A 91 2.33 7.06 3.93
CA VAL A 91 2.37 6.22 2.72
C VAL A 91 2.48 7.03 1.42
N ALA A 92 2.34 8.36 1.47
CA ALA A 92 2.39 9.25 0.29
C ALA A 92 3.78 9.46 -0.35
N LYS A 93 4.77 8.59 -0.10
CA LYS A 93 6.10 8.65 -0.73
C LYS A 93 6.48 7.31 -1.35
N LEU A 94 5.83 6.97 -2.46
CA LEU A 94 6.43 6.06 -3.44
C LEU A 94 7.06 6.91 -4.54
N PRO A 95 8.38 6.77 -4.81
CA PRO A 95 9.06 7.59 -5.79
C PRO A 95 8.57 7.27 -7.20
N THR A 96 8.28 8.33 -7.95
CA THR A 96 8.08 8.30 -9.40
C THR A 96 9.24 7.54 -10.04
N ARG A 97 8.90 6.47 -10.77
CA ARG A 97 9.81 5.59 -11.49
C ARG A 97 10.76 6.43 -12.36
N VAL A 98 12.05 6.41 -12.02
CA VAL A 98 13.13 6.92 -12.87
C VAL A 98 13.12 6.10 -14.16
N GLN A 99 12.91 6.77 -15.29
CA GLN A 99 13.16 6.19 -16.60
C GLN A 99 14.68 6.17 -16.83
N VAL A 100 15.19 5.02 -17.25
CA VAL A 100 16.58 4.79 -17.69
C VAL A 100 16.76 5.33 -19.10
#